data_AF-A0A0F3GKK3-F1
#
_entry.id   AF-A0A0F3GKK3-F1
#
_cell.length_a   1.000
_cell.length_b   1.000
_cell.length_c   1.000
_cell.angle_alpha   90.00
_cell.angle_beta   90.00
_cell.angle_gamma   90.00
#
_symmetry.space_group_name_H-M   'P 1'
#
loop_
_entity.id
_entity.type
_entity.pdbx_description
1 polymer ?
#
loop_
_entity_poly.entity_id
_entity_poly.type
_entity_poly.pdbx_seq_one_letter_code
_entity_poly.pdbx_strand_id
1 'polypeptide(L)'
;MDAFKTGNFRSICISIDGTNEVYEYVRKNARWQQLETNVRALAKLIQGLDNPPVLYFNVAVGTYNYADIPNIVAFAQDVGVDLVSLNRVSFGRIVDEDPKADLLLSGQYEDFRAMMKNLAEVSKVAVGCGFDPSLSIAPNWSDTKTPRIEQPLPYHTIEVDEGAVQCIYPFTSVQYWSGDVFTPCCLLIRGYDFNESTFASYWNGAYIQNLRKRAYEHTLIPGPCGKDACVFARTFVKKQALLHK
;
A
#
# COMPACT_ATOMS: atom_id res chain seq x y z
N MET A 1 18.79 20.63 -5.41
CA MET A 1 17.45 21.26 -5.32
C MET A 1 16.72 21.27 -6.66
N ASP A 2 17.43 21.29 -7.79
CA ASP A 2 16.81 21.43 -9.12
C ASP A 2 15.90 20.27 -9.52
N ALA A 3 16.18 19.05 -9.06
CA ALA A 3 15.39 17.87 -9.39
C ALA A 3 13.89 18.04 -9.05
N PHE A 4 13.50 18.72 -7.97
CA PHE A 4 12.09 18.94 -7.63
C PHE A 4 11.43 20.06 -8.45
N LYS A 5 12.22 20.99 -8.98
CA LYS A 5 11.70 22.07 -9.85
C LYS A 5 11.51 21.59 -11.28
N THR A 6 12.38 20.69 -11.75
CA THR A 6 12.36 20.17 -13.12
C THR A 6 11.68 18.80 -13.22
N GLY A 7 11.58 18.07 -12.10
CA GLY A 7 10.98 16.75 -12.05
C GLY A 7 9.47 16.86 -11.97
N ASN A 8 8.78 16.27 -12.95
CA ASN A 8 7.33 16.16 -12.95
C ASN A 8 6.91 14.99 -12.02
N PHE A 9 7.16 15.16 -10.72
CA PHE A 9 6.76 14.18 -9.72
C PHE A 9 5.25 14.30 -9.46
N ARG A 10 4.56 13.16 -9.50
CA ARG A 10 3.13 13.11 -9.16
C ARG A 10 2.91 12.96 -7.65
N SER A 11 3.78 12.22 -6.99
CA SER A 11 3.69 11.96 -5.55
C SER A 11 5.05 11.67 -4.94
N ILE A 12 5.18 11.92 -3.64
CA ILE A 12 6.33 11.60 -2.82
C ILE A 12 5.83 10.83 -1.59
N CYS A 13 6.36 9.63 -1.42
CA CYS A 13 6.06 8.74 -0.32
C CYS A 13 7.16 8.82 0.74
N ILE A 14 6.81 9.06 2.00
CA ILE A 14 7.72 8.97 3.13
C ILE A 14 7.24 7.86 4.03
N SER A 15 8.07 6.84 4.21
CA SER A 15 7.75 5.81 5.19
C SER A 15 7.87 6.41 6.60
N ILE A 16 6.90 6.15 7.48
CA ILE A 16 6.90 6.53 8.90
C ILE A 16 6.12 5.47 9.70
N ASP A 17 6.69 4.95 10.79
CA ASP A 17 6.08 3.84 11.54
C ASP A 17 5.81 4.19 13.01
N GLY A 18 5.67 5.48 13.31
CA GLY A 18 5.47 6.03 14.65
C GLY A 18 5.97 7.48 14.73
N THR A 19 5.85 8.06 15.90
CA THR A 19 6.38 9.37 16.31
C THR A 19 7.32 9.18 17.50
N ASN A 20 8.24 10.12 17.71
CA ASN A 20 9.18 10.13 18.84
C ASN A 20 9.83 8.74 19.11
N GLU A 21 9.69 8.22 20.32
CA GLU A 21 10.22 6.92 20.75
C GLU A 21 9.61 5.73 20.00
N VAL A 22 8.33 5.81 19.58
CA VAL A 22 7.68 4.72 18.81
C VAL A 22 8.35 4.60 17.45
N TYR A 23 8.65 5.72 16.80
CA TYR A 23 9.39 5.73 15.53
C TYR A 23 10.77 5.08 15.67
N GLU A 24 11.54 5.48 16.68
CA GLU A 24 12.91 4.99 16.90
C GLU A 24 12.93 3.52 17.36
N TYR A 25 11.89 3.09 18.08
CA TYR A 25 11.69 1.69 18.47
C TYR A 25 11.44 0.81 17.24
N VAL A 26 10.49 1.19 16.37
CA VAL A 26 10.15 0.39 15.20
C VAL A 26 11.26 0.45 14.15
N ARG A 27 11.89 1.62 13.96
CA ARG A 27 12.96 1.82 12.97
C ARG A 27 14.33 1.89 13.62
N LYS A 28 14.95 0.73 13.72
CA LYS A 28 16.34 0.58 14.22
C LYS A 28 17.29 1.56 13.54
N ASN A 29 18.06 2.30 14.34
CA ASN A 29 19.01 3.33 13.93
C ASN A 29 18.41 4.59 13.29
N ALA A 30 17.08 4.73 13.24
CA ALA A 30 16.46 5.97 12.83
C ALA A 30 16.41 6.96 14.01
N ARG A 31 16.26 8.25 13.68
CA ARG A 31 16.15 9.34 14.66
C ARG A 31 14.94 10.20 14.32
N TRP A 32 13.99 10.31 15.23
CA TRP A 32 12.73 11.04 15.00
C TRP A 32 13.00 12.49 14.61
N GLN A 33 13.85 13.18 15.36
CA GLN A 33 14.19 14.58 15.12
C GLN A 33 14.74 14.83 13.71
N GLN A 34 15.51 13.88 13.17
CA GLN A 34 16.06 13.98 11.82
C GLN A 34 14.95 13.78 10.77
N LEU A 35 14.06 12.81 10.96
CA LEU A 35 12.90 12.62 10.09
C LEU A 35 12.04 13.88 10.09
N GLU A 36 11.68 14.39 11.26
CA GLU A 36 10.84 15.58 11.41
C GLU A 36 11.44 16.78 10.68
N THR A 37 12.72 17.06 10.92
CA THR A 37 13.45 18.16 10.26
C THR A 37 13.39 18.03 8.73
N ASN A 38 13.63 16.83 8.22
CA ASN A 38 13.62 16.55 6.78
C ASN A 38 12.22 16.69 6.18
N VAL A 39 11.19 16.16 6.85
CA VAL A 39 9.80 16.25 6.40
C VAL A 39 9.35 17.70 6.32
N ARG A 40 9.61 18.51 7.36
CA ARG A 40 9.26 19.95 7.36
C ARG A 40 9.95 20.71 6.24
N ALA A 41 11.25 20.45 6.03
CA ALA A 41 12.01 21.07 4.96
C ALA A 41 11.46 20.69 3.57
N LEU A 42 11.12 19.41 3.39
CA LEU A 42 10.55 18.90 2.15
C LEU A 42 9.13 19.45 1.88
N ALA A 43 8.27 19.48 2.89
CA ALA A 43 6.92 20.05 2.77
C ALA A 43 6.99 21.53 2.34
N LYS A 44 7.86 22.32 2.99
CA LYS A 44 8.10 23.72 2.60
C LYS A 44 8.61 23.86 1.17
N LEU A 45 9.50 22.96 0.73
CA LEU A 45 10.01 22.95 -0.65
C LEU A 45 8.88 22.67 -1.65
N ILE A 46 8.07 21.64 -1.39
CA ILE A 46 6.96 21.21 -2.27
C ILE A 46 5.89 22.30 -2.38
N GLN A 47 5.54 22.95 -1.27
CA GLN A 47 4.57 24.06 -1.26
C GLN A 47 4.98 25.25 -2.13
N GLY A 48 6.28 25.41 -2.41
CA GLY A 48 6.79 26.46 -3.29
C GLY A 48 6.81 26.12 -4.78
N LEU A 49 6.30 24.95 -5.18
CA LEU A 49 6.25 24.52 -6.59
C LEU A 49 4.92 24.93 -7.24
N ASP A 50 4.95 25.23 -8.54
CA ASP A 50 3.73 25.57 -9.31
C ASP A 50 2.74 24.40 -9.34
N ASN A 51 3.26 23.17 -9.41
CA ASN A 51 2.51 21.92 -9.41
C ASN A 51 3.07 20.99 -8.32
N PRO A 52 2.65 21.14 -7.05
CA PRO A 52 3.18 20.34 -5.96
C PRO A 52 2.78 18.86 -6.13
N PRO A 53 3.73 17.90 -6.02
CA PRO A 53 3.38 16.47 -5.89
C PRO A 53 2.55 16.23 -4.64
N VAL A 54 1.73 15.18 -4.66
CA VAL A 54 1.06 14.67 -3.46
C VAL A 54 2.11 14.16 -2.48
N LEU A 55 2.21 14.76 -1.31
CA LEU A 55 3.07 14.30 -0.23
C LEU A 55 2.28 13.36 0.68
N TYR A 56 2.76 12.14 0.88
CA TYR A 56 2.05 11.18 1.72
C TYR A 56 2.97 10.34 2.60
N PHE A 57 2.42 9.95 3.74
CA PHE A 57 3.03 9.03 4.67
C PHE A 57 2.60 7.61 4.38
N ASN A 58 3.54 6.67 4.48
CA ASN A 58 3.28 5.24 4.39
C ASN A 58 3.68 4.57 5.71
N VAL A 59 2.70 3.99 6.38
CA VAL A 59 2.83 3.36 7.69
C VAL A 59 2.68 1.86 7.54
N ALA A 60 3.68 1.10 7.98
CA ALA A 60 3.56 -0.33 8.18
C ALA A 60 2.99 -0.57 9.59
N VAL A 61 1.67 -0.81 9.68
CA VAL A 61 1.01 -0.95 10.99
C VAL A 61 1.15 -2.37 11.50
N GLY A 62 1.61 -2.44 12.74
CA GLY A 62 1.68 -3.63 13.57
C GLY A 62 1.30 -3.29 15.02
N THR A 63 1.48 -4.26 15.90
CA THR A 63 1.13 -4.13 17.32
C THR A 63 1.95 -3.07 18.07
N TYR A 64 3.15 -2.78 17.60
CA TYR A 64 4.03 -1.81 18.25
C TYR A 64 3.66 -0.35 17.99
N ASN A 65 2.89 -0.06 16.94
CA ASN A 65 2.67 1.32 16.48
C ASN A 65 1.22 1.68 16.17
N TYR A 66 0.27 0.74 16.17
CA TYR A 66 -1.12 1.07 15.82
C TYR A 66 -1.70 2.15 16.74
N ALA A 67 -1.40 2.09 18.04
CA ALA A 67 -1.87 3.08 19.02
C ALA A 67 -1.29 4.48 18.79
N ASP A 68 -0.21 4.61 18.02
CA ASP A 68 0.46 5.88 17.70
C ASP A 68 -0.03 6.52 16.39
N ILE A 69 -0.92 5.86 15.65
CA ILE A 69 -1.50 6.40 14.41
C ILE A 69 -2.14 7.78 14.59
N PRO A 70 -2.88 8.08 15.68
CA PRO A 70 -3.39 9.43 15.92
C PRO A 70 -2.29 10.50 15.95
N ASN A 71 -1.12 10.19 16.53
CA ASN A 71 0.01 11.10 16.58
C ASN A 71 0.65 11.28 15.20
N ILE A 72 0.74 10.21 14.39
CA ILE A 72 1.17 10.31 12.99
C ILE A 72 0.23 11.20 12.19
N VAL A 73 -1.09 11.06 12.37
CA VAL A 73 -2.11 11.89 11.70
C VAL A 73 -2.00 13.35 12.14
N ALA A 74 -1.81 13.63 13.43
CA ALA A 74 -1.59 14.98 13.92
C ALA A 74 -0.32 15.61 13.34
N PHE A 75 0.78 14.85 13.28
CA PHE A 75 2.02 15.29 12.66
C PHE A 75 1.86 15.55 11.15
N ALA A 76 1.14 14.70 10.43
CA ALA A 76 0.81 14.89 9.02
C ALA A 76 0.04 16.20 8.78
N GLN A 77 -0.93 16.52 9.64
CA GLN A 77 -1.66 17.79 9.59
C GLN A 77 -0.74 19.00 9.81
N ASP A 78 0.11 18.91 10.83
CA ASP A 78 1.02 20.00 11.21
C ASP A 78 2.04 20.33 10.10
N VAL A 79 2.56 19.31 9.42
CA VAL A 79 3.56 19.50 8.35
C VAL A 79 2.97 19.67 6.95
N GLY A 80 1.63 19.59 6.80
CA GLY A 80 0.96 19.75 5.52
C GLY A 80 1.14 18.55 4.57
N VAL A 81 1.05 17.33 5.10
CA VAL A 81 1.00 16.08 4.33
C VAL A 81 -0.43 15.81 3.90
N ASP A 82 -0.62 15.38 2.65
CA ASP A 82 -1.94 15.22 2.02
C ASP A 82 -2.64 13.92 2.43
N LEU A 83 -1.86 12.84 2.64
CA LEU A 83 -2.38 11.49 2.82
C LEU A 83 -1.54 10.69 3.83
N VAL A 84 -2.21 9.93 4.69
CA VAL A 84 -1.60 8.86 5.49
C VAL A 84 -2.10 7.52 4.98
N SER A 85 -1.21 6.72 4.40
CA SER A 85 -1.47 5.37 3.92
C SER A 85 -1.04 4.35 4.96
N LEU A 86 -1.98 3.54 5.43
CA LEU A 86 -1.76 2.49 6.39
C LEU A 86 -1.74 1.14 5.65
N ASN A 87 -0.67 0.37 5.84
CA ASN A 87 -0.48 -0.96 5.25
C ASN A 87 -0.15 -1.99 6.34
N ARG A 88 -0.72 -3.21 6.25
CA ARG A 88 -0.44 -4.27 7.24
C ARG A 88 0.99 -4.71 7.12
N VAL A 89 1.66 -4.80 8.27
CA VAL A 89 2.81 -5.68 8.40
C VAL A 89 2.29 -7.10 8.23
N SER A 90 2.35 -7.59 6.99
CA SER A 90 1.75 -8.87 6.59
C SER A 90 2.80 -9.94 6.35
N PHE A 91 4.07 -9.55 6.16
CA PHE A 91 5.18 -10.46 5.88
C PHE A 91 6.53 -9.87 6.22
N GLY A 92 7.50 -10.78 6.26
CA GLY A 92 8.91 -10.47 6.26
C GLY A 92 9.53 -10.75 7.62
N ARG A 93 10.83 -10.47 7.67
CA ARG A 93 11.68 -10.77 8.82
C ARG A 93 11.09 -10.37 10.17
N ILE A 94 10.33 -9.28 10.24
CA ILE A 94 9.69 -8.83 11.49
C ILE A 94 8.60 -9.80 11.96
N VAL A 95 7.72 -10.28 11.08
CA VAL A 95 6.67 -11.25 11.44
C VAL A 95 7.26 -12.64 11.65
N ASP A 96 8.31 -12.98 10.89
CA ASP A 96 9.03 -14.24 11.07
C ASP A 96 9.78 -14.28 12.43
N GLU A 97 10.33 -13.15 12.87
CA GLU A 97 11.05 -13.03 14.16
C GLU A 97 10.10 -12.78 15.34
N ASP A 98 9.00 -12.04 15.15
CA ASP A 98 7.93 -11.84 16.12
C ASP A 98 6.55 -11.87 15.44
N PRO A 99 5.87 -13.03 15.45
CA PRO A 99 4.52 -13.16 14.90
C PRO A 99 3.50 -12.22 15.55
N LYS A 100 3.74 -11.76 16.79
CA LYS A 100 2.87 -10.79 17.46
C LYS A 100 3.02 -9.38 16.92
N ALA A 101 3.95 -9.11 16.01
CA ALA A 101 4.00 -7.85 15.27
C ALA A 101 2.75 -7.66 14.38
N ASP A 102 2.10 -8.75 13.97
CA ASP A 102 0.89 -8.72 13.16
C ASP A 102 -0.37 -8.47 14.03
N LEU A 103 -1.16 -7.45 13.66
CA LEU A 103 -2.39 -7.07 14.37
C LEU A 103 -3.47 -8.17 14.39
N LEU A 104 -3.57 -8.99 13.34
CA LEU A 104 -4.51 -10.12 13.31
C LEU A 104 -4.06 -11.21 14.27
N LEU A 105 -2.77 -11.54 14.25
CA LEU A 105 -2.22 -12.60 15.08
C LEU A 105 -2.14 -12.22 16.57
N SER A 106 -2.12 -10.92 16.88
CA SER A 106 -2.13 -10.43 18.26
C SER A 106 -3.51 -10.29 18.89
N GLY A 107 -4.58 -10.38 18.10
CA GLY A 107 -5.95 -10.10 18.56
C GLY A 107 -6.28 -8.62 18.73
N GLN A 108 -5.41 -7.70 18.32
CA GLN A 108 -5.61 -6.25 18.45
C GLN A 108 -6.33 -5.61 17.25
N TYR A 109 -6.78 -6.42 16.29
CA TYR A 109 -7.38 -5.92 15.07
C TYR A 109 -8.71 -5.16 15.28
N GLU A 110 -9.54 -5.60 16.22
CA GLU A 110 -10.81 -4.92 16.50
C GLU A 110 -10.59 -3.58 17.21
N ASP A 111 -9.60 -3.49 18.10
CA ASP A 111 -9.18 -2.21 18.70
C ASP A 111 -8.68 -1.24 17.62
N PHE A 112 -7.86 -1.73 16.70
CA PHE A 112 -7.41 -0.97 15.54
C PHE A 112 -8.60 -0.47 14.70
N ARG A 113 -9.58 -1.33 14.38
CA ARG A 113 -10.78 -0.93 13.62
C ARG A 113 -11.59 0.16 14.34
N ALA A 114 -11.81 0.00 15.64
CA ALA A 114 -12.53 0.98 16.44
C ALA A 114 -11.81 2.35 16.45
N MET A 115 -10.49 2.34 16.62
CA MET A 115 -9.66 3.54 16.54
C MET A 115 -9.76 4.20 15.16
N MET A 116 -9.70 3.43 14.07
CA MET A 116 -9.78 3.96 12.72
C MET A 116 -11.12 4.63 12.42
N LYS A 117 -12.23 4.08 12.93
CA LYS A 117 -13.56 4.71 12.82
C LYS A 117 -13.57 6.10 13.48
N ASN A 118 -13.04 6.20 14.69
CA ASN A 118 -12.97 7.48 15.40
C ASN A 118 -12.05 8.48 14.68
N LEU A 119 -10.90 8.03 14.16
CA LEU A 119 -9.97 8.86 13.40
C LEU A 119 -10.60 9.44 12.13
N ALA A 120 -11.45 8.67 11.44
CA ALA A 120 -12.17 9.12 10.27
C ALA A 120 -13.09 10.31 10.54
N GLU A 121 -13.69 10.35 11.72
CA GLU A 121 -14.66 11.38 12.12
C GLU A 121 -13.97 12.71 12.50
N VAL A 122 -12.73 12.65 12.99
CA VAL A 122 -12.04 13.82 13.55
C VAL A 122 -10.88 14.33 12.69
N SER A 123 -10.40 13.54 11.74
CA SER A 123 -9.24 13.87 10.92
C SER A 123 -9.57 14.84 9.78
N LYS A 124 -8.68 15.80 9.54
CA LYS A 124 -8.70 16.68 8.35
C LYS A 124 -7.85 16.15 7.18
N VAL A 125 -7.08 15.07 7.38
CA VAL A 125 -6.27 14.43 6.33
C VAL A 125 -6.96 13.20 5.79
N ALA A 126 -6.67 12.84 4.54
CA ALA A 126 -7.07 11.55 3.99
C ALA A 126 -6.29 10.42 4.68
N VAL A 127 -6.99 9.36 5.07
CA VAL A 127 -6.38 8.21 5.76
C VAL A 127 -6.71 6.91 5.01
N GLY A 128 -5.88 6.54 4.05
CA GLY A 128 -6.09 5.33 3.25
C GLY A 128 -5.69 4.07 4.01
N CYS A 129 -6.63 3.18 4.30
CA CYS A 129 -6.34 1.87 4.89
C CYS A 129 -6.35 0.78 3.81
N GLY A 130 -5.19 0.19 3.51
CA GLY A 130 -5.07 -0.92 2.54
C GLY A 130 -5.44 -2.30 3.11
N PHE A 131 -5.73 -2.37 4.42
CA PHE A 131 -5.96 -3.60 5.19
C PHE A 131 -7.29 -4.27 4.91
N ASP A 132 -8.28 -3.45 4.55
CA ASP A 132 -9.68 -3.81 4.67
C ASP A 132 -10.45 -3.11 3.56
N PRO A 133 -11.09 -3.85 2.63
CA PRO A 133 -11.93 -3.24 1.62
C PRO A 133 -13.09 -2.43 2.24
N SER A 134 -13.42 -2.63 3.52
CA SER A 134 -14.45 -1.87 4.24
C SER A 134 -13.97 -0.59 4.92
N LEU A 135 -12.66 -0.32 4.98
CA LEU A 135 -12.11 0.76 5.83
C LEU A 135 -11.20 1.73 5.06
N SER A 136 -11.50 1.98 3.79
CA SER A 136 -10.88 3.07 3.02
C SER A 136 -11.42 4.43 3.50
N ILE A 137 -10.71 5.11 4.39
CA ILE A 137 -11.12 6.43 4.90
C ILE A 137 -10.61 7.52 3.95
N ALA A 138 -11.53 8.15 3.23
CA ALA A 138 -11.24 9.34 2.42
C ALA A 138 -12.20 10.47 2.82
N PRO A 139 -11.93 11.21 3.92
CA PRO A 139 -12.89 12.15 4.47
C PRO A 139 -13.07 13.41 3.61
N ASN A 140 -12.10 13.76 2.75
CA ASN A 140 -12.13 14.98 1.92
C ASN A 140 -11.58 14.77 0.50
N TRP A 141 -11.94 13.68 -0.20
CA TRP A 141 -11.53 13.54 -1.62
C TRP A 141 -12.11 14.66 -2.51
N SER A 142 -13.19 15.33 -2.09
CA SER A 142 -13.90 16.33 -2.90
C SER A 142 -13.06 17.56 -3.29
N ASP A 143 -12.01 17.89 -2.56
CA ASP A 143 -11.17 19.09 -2.81
C ASP A 143 -9.79 18.80 -3.41
N THR A 144 -9.47 17.53 -3.67
CA THR A 144 -8.14 17.21 -4.19
C THR A 144 -8.02 17.63 -5.66
N LYS A 145 -7.01 18.43 -5.99
CA LYS A 145 -6.53 18.70 -7.36
C LYS A 145 -5.99 17.43 -8.06
N THR A 146 -6.18 16.25 -7.46
CA THR A 146 -5.71 14.98 -7.99
C THR A 146 -6.37 14.74 -9.33
N PRO A 147 -5.61 14.44 -10.40
CA PRO A 147 -6.17 14.13 -11.69
C PRO A 147 -7.18 12.99 -11.54
N ARG A 148 -8.47 13.29 -11.78
CA ARG A 148 -9.48 12.24 -11.93
C ARG A 148 -9.00 11.37 -13.09
N ILE A 149 -9.05 10.06 -12.91
CA ILE A 149 -8.89 9.15 -14.05
C ILE A 149 -10.19 9.30 -14.84
N GLU A 150 -10.22 10.27 -15.77
CA GLU A 150 -11.44 10.72 -16.44
C GLU A 150 -12.02 9.67 -17.40
N GLN A 151 -11.26 8.64 -17.73
CA GLN A 151 -11.76 7.52 -18.51
C GLN A 151 -11.35 6.19 -17.87
N PRO A 152 -12.31 5.32 -17.52
CA PRO A 152 -11.96 3.95 -17.20
C PRO A 152 -11.27 3.35 -18.42
N LEU A 153 -10.01 2.95 -18.26
CA LEU A 153 -9.30 2.17 -19.30
C LEU A 153 -10.14 0.93 -19.63
N PRO A 154 -10.15 0.46 -20.90
CA PRO A 154 -10.85 -0.77 -21.25
C PRO A 154 -10.30 -1.92 -20.39
N TYR A 155 -11.08 -2.33 -19.39
CA TYR A 155 -10.71 -3.40 -18.48
C TYR A 155 -11.38 -4.69 -18.94
N HIS A 156 -10.64 -5.79 -18.87
CA HIS A 156 -11.24 -7.11 -18.95
C HIS A 156 -11.94 -7.39 -17.62
N THR A 157 -13.25 -7.62 -17.67
CA THR A 157 -13.98 -8.14 -16.51
C THR A 157 -13.65 -9.62 -16.38
N ILE A 158 -13.11 -10.00 -15.22
CA ILE A 158 -12.92 -11.41 -14.87
C ILE A 158 -14.10 -11.80 -13.99
N GLU A 159 -14.93 -12.75 -14.46
CA GLU A 159 -15.91 -13.40 -13.60
C GLU A 159 -15.17 -14.34 -12.64
N VAL A 160 -15.55 -14.28 -11.37
CA VAL A 160 -14.93 -15.01 -10.26
C VAL A 160 -16.03 -15.63 -9.42
N ASP A 161 -15.80 -16.87 -8.98
CA ASP A 161 -16.72 -17.56 -8.10
C ASP A 161 -16.87 -16.81 -6.78
N GLU A 162 -18.04 -16.95 -6.15
CA GLU A 162 -18.32 -16.29 -4.87
C GLU A 162 -17.36 -16.80 -3.79
N GLY A 163 -16.66 -15.87 -3.14
CA GLY A 163 -15.67 -16.20 -2.09
C GLY A 163 -14.31 -16.62 -2.64
N ALA A 164 -14.13 -16.60 -3.96
CA ALA A 164 -12.84 -16.85 -4.57
C ALA A 164 -11.85 -15.72 -4.24
N VAL A 165 -10.64 -16.13 -3.85
CA VAL A 165 -9.50 -15.24 -3.68
C VAL A 165 -8.66 -15.32 -4.94
N GLN A 166 -8.51 -14.19 -5.64
CA GLN A 166 -7.69 -14.13 -6.84
C GLN A 166 -6.62 -13.05 -6.72
N CYS A 167 -5.37 -13.45 -6.93
CA CYS A 167 -4.28 -12.50 -7.05
C CYS A 167 -4.34 -11.87 -8.44
N ILE A 168 -4.55 -10.55 -8.51
CA ILE A 168 -4.59 -9.81 -9.77
C ILE A 168 -3.21 -9.36 -10.26
N TYR A 169 -2.18 -9.46 -9.41
CA TYR A 169 -0.85 -8.89 -9.70
C TYR A 169 -0.20 -9.47 -10.98
N PRO A 170 -0.33 -10.77 -11.30
CA PRO A 170 0.15 -11.30 -12.59
C PRO A 170 -0.48 -10.62 -13.83
N PHE A 171 -1.60 -9.91 -13.67
CA PHE A 171 -2.32 -9.21 -14.74
C PHE A 171 -2.12 -7.70 -14.74
N THR A 172 -1.74 -7.12 -13.60
CA THR A 172 -1.75 -5.66 -13.42
C THR A 172 -0.43 -5.07 -12.96
N SER A 173 0.55 -5.89 -12.60
CA SER A 173 1.78 -5.44 -11.95
C SER A 173 3.02 -6.12 -12.52
N VAL A 174 4.08 -5.32 -12.66
CA VAL A 174 5.45 -5.76 -12.83
C VAL A 174 6.33 -4.93 -11.91
N GLN A 175 7.19 -5.60 -11.16
CA GLN A 175 8.23 -5.03 -10.32
C GLN A 175 9.57 -5.37 -10.95
N TYR A 176 10.44 -4.38 -11.03
CA TYR A 176 11.82 -4.53 -11.44
C TYR A 176 12.73 -4.50 -10.22
N TRP A 177 13.61 -5.49 -10.08
CA TRP A 177 14.61 -5.58 -9.02
C TRP A 177 16.00 -5.31 -9.59
N SER A 178 16.91 -4.82 -8.75
CA SER A 178 18.32 -4.71 -9.14
C SER A 178 18.88 -6.08 -9.54
N GLY A 179 19.62 -6.14 -10.65
CA GLY A 179 20.05 -7.40 -11.27
C GLY A 179 19.10 -7.90 -12.37
N ASP A 180 18.35 -6.99 -12.99
CA ASP A 180 17.48 -7.24 -14.16
C ASP A 180 16.29 -8.17 -13.94
N VAL A 181 15.89 -8.45 -12.69
CA VAL A 181 14.80 -9.41 -12.42
C VAL A 181 13.42 -8.73 -12.46
N PHE A 182 12.50 -9.28 -13.25
CA PHE A 182 11.08 -8.90 -13.22
C PHE A 182 10.22 -9.88 -12.42
N THR A 183 9.41 -9.38 -11.50
CA THR A 183 8.41 -10.17 -10.77
C THR A 183 7.04 -9.50 -10.84
N PRO A 184 5.92 -10.24 -10.82
CA PRO A 184 4.62 -9.59 -10.74
C PRO A 184 4.32 -9.04 -9.34
N CYS A 185 5.00 -9.57 -8.30
CA CYS A 185 4.77 -9.24 -6.89
C CYS A 185 6.04 -9.47 -6.07
N CYS A 186 6.20 -8.73 -4.97
CA CYS A 186 7.34 -8.82 -4.06
C CYS A 186 7.45 -10.16 -3.32
N LEU A 187 6.37 -10.94 -3.27
CA LEU A 187 6.37 -12.29 -2.65
C LEU A 187 6.66 -13.41 -3.65
N LEU A 188 6.59 -13.12 -4.95
CA LEU A 188 6.81 -14.10 -6.02
C LEU A 188 8.25 -14.01 -6.56
N ILE A 189 9.22 -13.99 -5.64
CA ILE A 189 10.64 -13.97 -5.98
C ILE A 189 11.04 -15.39 -6.39
N ARG A 190 10.93 -15.71 -7.68
CA ARG A 190 11.66 -16.81 -8.30
C ARG A 190 12.42 -16.24 -9.48
N GLY A 191 13.72 -16.53 -9.53
CA GLY A 191 14.69 -16.00 -10.48
C GLY A 191 14.34 -16.32 -11.92
N TYR A 192 13.50 -15.48 -12.52
CA TYR A 192 13.43 -15.35 -13.96
C TYR A 192 14.63 -14.50 -14.37
N ASP A 193 15.70 -15.18 -14.78
CA ASP A 193 16.93 -14.55 -15.24
C ASP A 193 16.67 -13.89 -16.61
N PHE A 194 17.08 -12.64 -16.74
CA PHE A 194 16.64 -11.70 -17.77
C PHE A 194 17.26 -11.93 -19.14
N ASN A 195 18.16 -12.91 -19.27
CA ASN A 195 19.24 -12.81 -20.25
C ASN A 195 18.81 -12.55 -21.70
N GLU A 196 17.58 -12.81 -22.13
CA GLU A 196 17.12 -12.43 -23.49
C GLU A 196 15.62 -12.07 -23.61
N SER A 197 15.08 -11.06 -22.90
CA SER A 197 13.66 -10.71 -23.12
C SER A 197 13.30 -9.22 -22.97
N THR A 198 12.64 -8.66 -24.00
CA THR A 198 11.91 -7.40 -23.87
C THR A 198 10.81 -7.53 -22.80
N PHE A 199 10.30 -6.40 -22.26
CA PHE A 199 9.13 -6.42 -21.37
C PHE A 199 7.97 -7.23 -21.97
N ALA A 200 7.71 -7.11 -23.27
CA ALA A 200 6.67 -7.85 -23.96
C ALA A 200 6.92 -9.37 -23.94
N SER A 201 8.17 -9.81 -24.08
CA SER A 201 8.55 -11.21 -23.99
C SER A 201 8.40 -11.76 -22.57
N TYR A 202 8.76 -10.99 -21.54
CA TYR A 202 8.49 -11.35 -20.15
C TYR A 202 6.97 -11.46 -19.88
N TRP A 203 6.23 -10.41 -20.23
CA TRP A 203 4.79 -10.29 -19.94
C TRP A 203 3.93 -11.34 -20.63
N ASN A 204 4.37 -11.81 -21.80
CA ASN A 204 3.72 -12.88 -22.56
C ASN A 204 4.41 -14.25 -22.41
N GLY A 205 5.49 -14.32 -21.64
CA GLY A 205 6.30 -15.52 -21.48
C GLY A 205 5.60 -16.60 -20.67
N ALA A 206 6.07 -17.85 -20.82
CA ALA A 206 5.48 -19.03 -20.19
C ALA A 206 5.37 -18.90 -18.66
N TYR A 207 6.32 -18.23 -18.02
CA TYR A 207 6.28 -17.98 -16.57
C TYR A 207 5.06 -17.14 -16.15
N ILE A 208 4.86 -15.97 -16.75
CA ILE A 208 3.74 -15.09 -16.42
C ILE A 208 2.41 -15.74 -16.83
N GLN A 209 2.34 -16.39 -17.99
CA GLN A 209 1.15 -17.11 -18.43
C GLN A 209 0.79 -18.25 -17.47
N ASN A 210 1.77 -18.99 -16.95
CA ASN A 210 1.55 -20.02 -15.94
C ASN A 210 1.03 -19.40 -14.63
N LEU A 211 1.60 -18.29 -14.16
CA LEU A 211 1.11 -17.60 -12.97
C LEU A 211 -0.34 -17.11 -13.12
N ARG A 212 -0.69 -16.55 -14.27
CA ARG A 212 -2.07 -16.14 -14.59
C ARG A 212 -3.01 -17.33 -14.59
N LYS A 213 -2.63 -18.43 -15.25
CA LYS A 213 -3.41 -19.68 -15.25
C LYS A 213 -3.65 -20.18 -13.83
N ARG A 214 -2.60 -20.23 -13.01
CA ARG A 214 -2.71 -20.65 -11.60
C ARG A 214 -3.53 -19.69 -10.75
N ALA A 215 -3.51 -18.39 -11.07
CA ALA A 215 -4.37 -17.41 -10.42
C ALA A 215 -5.85 -17.69 -10.73
N TYR A 216 -6.18 -18.00 -11.98
CA TYR A 216 -7.53 -18.42 -12.39
C TYR A 216 -7.96 -19.74 -11.77
N GLU A 217 -7.06 -20.72 -11.69
CA GLU A 217 -7.35 -22.05 -11.15
C GLU A 217 -7.38 -22.06 -9.61
N HIS A 218 -7.15 -20.92 -8.94
CA HIS A 218 -6.99 -20.81 -7.50
C HIS A 218 -5.88 -21.73 -6.93
N THR A 219 -4.86 -22.02 -7.75
CA THR A 219 -3.71 -22.86 -7.42
C THR A 219 -2.40 -22.07 -7.26
N LEU A 220 -2.50 -20.72 -7.17
CA LEU A 220 -1.38 -19.90 -6.71
C LEU A 220 -0.94 -20.41 -5.33
N ILE A 221 0.35 -20.71 -5.25
CA ILE A 221 1.06 -21.49 -4.22
C ILE A 221 0.41 -21.41 -2.81
N PRO A 222 0.16 -22.53 -2.10
CA PRO A 222 -0.14 -22.49 -0.67
C PRO A 222 1.06 -21.89 0.08
N GLY A 223 0.85 -20.80 0.81
CA GLY A 223 1.91 -20.04 1.48
C GLY A 223 1.53 -18.56 1.63
N PRO A 224 2.48 -17.61 1.54
CA PRO A 224 2.23 -16.19 1.79
C PRO A 224 1.28 -15.52 0.76
N CYS A 225 0.79 -16.25 -0.24
CA CYS A 225 -0.21 -15.76 -1.18
C CYS A 225 -1.64 -16.24 -0.86
N GLY A 226 -1.85 -16.94 0.26
CA GLY A 226 -3.16 -17.40 0.72
C GLY A 226 -4.05 -16.26 1.25
N LYS A 227 -5.35 -16.57 1.43
CA LYS A 227 -6.43 -15.67 1.84
C LYS A 227 -6.09 -14.78 3.05
N ASP A 228 -5.33 -15.30 4.00
CA ASP A 228 -5.05 -14.60 5.28
C ASP A 228 -3.68 -13.91 5.29
N ALA A 229 -2.88 -14.21 4.28
CA ALA A 229 -1.50 -13.81 4.21
C ALA A 229 -1.40 -12.51 3.37
N CYS A 230 -1.82 -12.53 2.11
CA CYS A 230 -1.53 -11.41 1.21
C CYS A 230 -2.57 -10.29 1.34
N VAL A 231 -2.15 -9.09 1.79
CA VAL A 231 -3.02 -7.89 1.82
C VAL A 231 -3.59 -7.50 0.46
N PHE A 232 -2.94 -7.95 -0.61
CA PHE A 232 -3.36 -7.69 -1.98
C PHE A 232 -4.17 -8.82 -2.60
N ALA A 233 -4.29 -9.96 -1.91
CA ALA A 233 -5.23 -11.00 -2.27
C ALA A 233 -6.64 -10.48 -1.96
N ARG A 234 -7.39 -10.12 -3.00
CA ARG A 234 -8.77 -9.68 -2.86
C ARG A 234 -9.67 -10.91 -2.84
N THR A 235 -10.55 -10.97 -1.86
CA THR A 235 -11.74 -11.82 -1.96
C THR A 235 -12.70 -11.08 -2.87
N PHE A 236 -13.03 -11.67 -4.02
CA PHE A 236 -14.06 -11.10 -4.86
C PHE A 236 -15.41 -11.66 -4.38
N VAL A 237 -16.28 -10.75 -3.92
CA VAL A 237 -17.67 -11.08 -3.63
C VAL A 237 -18.46 -10.79 -4.90
N LYS A 238 -19.28 -11.75 -5.34
CA LYS A 238 -20.17 -11.55 -6.48
C LYS A 238 -20.97 -10.29 -6.21
N LYS A 239 -20.93 -9.32 -7.14
CA LYS A 239 -21.85 -8.19 -7.11
C LYS A 239 -23.24 -8.82 -7.08
N GLN A 240 -23.94 -8.79 -5.93
CA GLN A 240 -25.34 -9.18 -5.90
C GLN A 240 -25.98 -8.41 -7.03
N ALA A 241 -26.54 -9.14 -8.01
CA ALA A 241 -27.37 -8.50 -9.01
C ALA A 241 -28.36 -7.69 -8.19
N LEU A 242 -28.28 -6.36 -8.29
CA LEU A 242 -29.32 -5.47 -7.81
C LEU A 242 -30.54 -5.96 -8.57
N LEU A 243 -31.30 -6.85 -7.94
CA LEU A 243 -32.60 -7.27 -8.39
C LEU A 243 -33.38 -5.98 -8.39
N HIS A 244 -33.50 -5.38 -9.58
CA HIS A 244 -34.47 -4.36 -9.86
C HIS A 244 -35.83 -4.99 -9.50
N LYS A 245 -36.29 -4.70 -8.29
CA LYS A 245 -37.68 -4.80 -7.87
C LYS A 245 -38.25 -3.40 -7.82
#